data_AF-A0A0H2UED7-F1
#
_entry.id   AF-A0A0H2UED7-F1
#
_cell.length_a   1.000
_cell.length_b   1.000
_cell.length_c   1.000
_cell.angle_alpha   90.00
_cell.angle_beta   90.00
_cell.angle_gamma   90.00
#
_symmetry.space_group_name_H-M   'P 1'
#
loop_
_entity.id
_entity.type
_entity.pdbx_description
1 polymer ?
#
loop_
_entity_poly.entity_id
_entity_poly.type
_entity_poly.pdbx_seq_one_letter_code
_entity_poly.pdbx_strand_id
1 'polypeptide(L)'
;LPRPNETRHGYDSAFLSEEPKVGDPSYEWESFKSPKLREYPKPPTSLRFKKFIGGGEEGVVFRARTESDVPVAVKVYFINEQPPQPDYSNWPGARYWPFQHESVNCAVLDMMKTSLRVAAENNRPLYLHPNPKTRNDAI
;
A
#
# COMPACT_ATOMS: atom_id res chain seq x y z
N LEU A 1 16.00 12.70 34.23
CA LEU A 1 16.22 13.64 33.11
C LEU A 1 16.49 12.80 31.85
N PRO A 2 15.61 12.76 30.85
CA PRO A 2 15.90 12.03 29.63
C PRO A 2 16.77 12.86 28.68
N ARG A 3 17.72 12.20 28.01
CA ARG A 3 18.66 12.81 27.06
C ARG A 3 17.99 13.15 25.73
N PRO A 4 18.37 14.27 25.08
CA PRO A 4 17.78 14.71 23.83
C PRO A 4 18.46 14.06 22.61
N ASN A 5 17.63 13.74 21.61
CA ASN A 5 17.99 13.48 20.21
C ASN A 5 19.11 12.47 19.94
N GLU A 6 18.77 11.18 19.94
CA GLU A 6 19.41 10.25 19.02
C GLU A 6 18.60 10.23 17.72
N THR A 7 19.26 10.75 16.70
CA THR A 7 18.86 10.90 15.32
C THR A 7 18.22 9.62 14.82
N ARG A 8 16.91 9.65 14.54
CA ARG A 8 16.25 8.64 13.69
C ARG A 8 17.03 8.62 12.37
N HIS A 9 17.87 7.61 12.16
CA HIS A 9 18.38 7.31 10.83
C HIS A 9 17.17 6.83 10.01
N GLY A 10 16.50 7.80 9.39
CA GLY A 10 15.39 7.60 8.49
C GLY A 10 15.87 6.83 7.28
N TYR A 11 15.71 5.51 7.33
CA TYR A 11 15.46 4.76 6.11
C TYR A 11 14.06 5.18 5.67
N ASP A 12 14.02 6.18 4.78
CA ASP A 12 12.80 6.71 4.20
C ASP A 12 11.83 5.58 3.90
N SER A 13 10.59 5.74 4.36
CA SER A 13 9.46 4.90 3.97
C SER A 13 9.17 5.10 2.48
N ALA A 14 10.05 4.59 1.62
CA ALA A 14 10.08 4.85 0.18
C ALA A 14 8.80 4.40 -0.56
N PHE A 15 7.91 3.69 0.14
CA PHE A 15 6.66 3.13 -0.33
C PHE A 15 5.41 3.73 0.37
N LEU A 16 5.57 4.62 1.36
CA LEU A 16 4.48 5.37 1.99
C LEU A 16 4.59 6.84 1.59
N SER A 17 3.45 7.50 1.46
CA SER A 17 3.35 8.94 1.24
C SER A 17 2.57 9.58 2.39
N GLU A 18 3.05 10.71 2.88
CA GLU A 18 2.32 11.58 3.82
C GLU A 18 1.17 12.33 3.13
N GLU A 19 1.08 12.26 1.80
CA GLU A 19 -0.06 12.82 1.09
C GLU A 19 -1.35 12.07 1.48
N PRO A 20 -2.40 12.77 1.90
CA PRO A 20 -3.65 12.14 2.23
C PRO A 20 -4.30 11.55 0.97
N LYS A 21 -4.99 10.41 1.14
CA LYS A 21 -5.73 9.73 0.06
C LYS A 21 -7.05 10.44 -0.24
N VAL A 22 -6.93 11.68 -0.73
CA VAL A 22 -8.01 12.54 -1.21
C VAL A 22 -7.84 12.73 -2.71
N GLY A 23 -8.91 12.53 -3.48
CA GLY A 23 -8.84 12.58 -4.94
C GLY A 23 -7.98 11.48 -5.56
N ASP A 24 -7.63 11.69 -6.82
CA ASP A 24 -6.90 10.73 -7.64
C ASP A 24 -5.39 10.79 -7.41
N PRO A 25 -4.70 9.64 -7.36
CA PRO A 25 -3.26 9.62 -7.51
C PRO A 25 -2.87 9.93 -8.96
N SER A 26 -1.65 10.44 -9.15
CA SER A 26 -1.00 10.40 -10.47
C SER A 26 -0.88 8.95 -10.94
N TYR A 27 -1.16 8.72 -12.22
CA TYR A 27 -0.96 7.43 -12.90
C TYR A 27 0.06 7.56 -14.04
N GLU A 28 0.96 8.55 -13.96
CA GLU A 28 2.10 8.68 -14.87
C GLU A 28 3.14 7.58 -14.62
N TRP A 29 3.95 7.30 -15.63
CA TRP A 29 4.93 6.20 -15.59
C TRP A 29 5.94 6.35 -14.44
N GLU A 30 6.35 7.58 -14.12
CA GLU A 30 7.21 7.90 -12.99
C GLU A 30 6.59 7.47 -11.66
N SER A 31 5.27 7.62 -11.50
CA SER A 31 4.53 7.18 -10.31
C SER A 31 4.48 5.65 -10.21
N PHE A 32 4.38 4.94 -11.35
CA PHE A 32 4.45 3.48 -11.38
C PHE A 32 5.85 2.92 -11.04
N LYS A 33 6.93 3.66 -11.31
CA LYS A 33 8.30 3.24 -10.95
C LYS A 33 8.57 3.31 -9.46
N SER A 34 7.87 4.19 -8.73
CA SER A 34 8.04 4.38 -7.29
C SER A 34 6.67 4.58 -6.62
N PRO A 35 5.82 3.54 -6.61
CA PRO A 35 4.47 3.63 -6.09
C PRO A 35 4.49 3.84 -4.58
N LYS A 36 3.73 4.83 -4.10
CA LYS A 36 3.62 5.15 -2.68
C LYS A 36 2.18 5.09 -2.22
N LEU A 37 1.92 4.37 -1.14
CA LEU A 37 0.60 4.32 -0.52
C LEU A 37 0.33 5.64 0.21
N ARG A 38 -0.70 6.34 -0.21
CA ARG A 38 -1.18 7.58 0.42
C ARG A 38 -1.86 7.31 1.75
N GLU A 39 -1.73 8.26 2.68
CA GLU A 39 -2.27 8.13 4.04
C GLU A 39 -3.80 8.10 4.05
N TYR A 40 -4.38 7.29 4.94
CA TYR A 40 -5.83 7.36 5.18
C TYR A 40 -6.18 8.74 5.77
N PRO A 41 -7.07 9.54 5.14
CA PRO A 41 -7.21 10.97 5.44
C PRO A 41 -7.91 11.29 6.77
N LYS A 42 -8.19 10.28 7.59
CA LYS A 42 -8.91 10.40 8.86
C LYS A 42 -8.16 9.67 9.96
N PRO A 43 -8.29 10.09 11.23
CA PRO A 43 -7.63 9.41 12.33
C PRO A 43 -8.10 7.95 12.42
N PRO A 44 -7.28 7.00 12.89
CA PRO A 44 -7.69 5.60 13.05
C PRO A 44 -8.96 5.39 13.89
N THR A 45 -9.24 6.31 14.82
CA THR A 45 -10.46 6.34 15.64
C THR A 45 -11.74 6.57 14.82
N SER A 46 -11.64 7.03 13.57
CA SER A 46 -12.77 7.16 12.65
C SER A 46 -13.25 5.80 12.11
N LEU A 47 -12.52 4.71 12.36
CA LEU A 47 -12.87 3.35 11.95
C LEU A 47 -13.52 2.60 13.11
N ARG A 48 -14.76 2.15 12.89
CA ARG A 48 -15.50 1.31 13.85
C ARG A 48 -15.27 -0.15 13.52
N PHE A 49 -14.32 -0.78 14.20
CA PHE A 49 -14.07 -2.22 14.09
C PHE A 49 -15.30 -3.02 14.56
N LYS A 50 -15.65 -4.09 13.82
CA LYS A 50 -16.83 -4.90 14.09
C LYS A 50 -16.50 -6.35 14.40
N LYS A 51 -15.95 -7.07 13.41
CA LYS A 51 -15.77 -8.52 13.50
C LYS A 51 -14.43 -8.91 12.88
N PHE A 52 -13.69 -9.78 13.54
CA PHE A 52 -12.60 -10.53 12.91
C PHE A 52 -13.15 -11.38 11.76
N ILE A 53 -12.54 -11.27 10.58
CA ILE A 53 -12.99 -12.02 9.38
C ILE A 53 -11.95 -12.99 8.83
N GLY A 54 -10.71 -12.95 9.32
CA GLY A 54 -9.68 -13.91 8.96
C GLY A 54 -8.29 -13.46 9.41
N GLY A 55 -7.37 -14.41 9.48
CA GLY A 55 -5.96 -14.16 9.77
C GLY A 55 -5.10 -15.03 8.87
N GLY A 56 -3.92 -14.52 8.54
CA GLY A 56 -2.88 -15.23 7.80
C GLY A 56 -1.55 -15.12 8.52
N GLU A 57 -0.47 -15.48 7.82
CA GLU A 57 0.90 -15.45 8.35
C GLU A 57 1.32 -14.04 8.80
N GLU A 58 0.88 -13.01 8.09
CA GLU A 58 1.39 -11.64 8.25
C GLU A 58 0.50 -10.70 9.06
N GLY A 59 -0.68 -11.16 9.47
CA GLY A 59 -1.62 -10.32 10.19
C GLY A 59 -3.04 -10.83 10.22
N VAL A 60 -3.92 -9.97 10.72
CA VAL A 60 -5.35 -10.23 10.87
C VAL A 60 -6.18 -9.20 10.13
N VAL A 61 -7.36 -9.60 9.67
CA VAL A 61 -8.29 -8.74 8.96
C VAL A 61 -9.58 -8.63 9.75
N PHE A 62 -10.01 -7.39 9.96
CA PHE A 62 -11.29 -7.05 10.56
C PHE A 62 -12.23 -6.43 9.55
N ARG A 63 -13.50 -6.79 9.62
CA ARG A 63 -14.58 -5.96 9.07
C ARG A 63 -14.73 -4.73 9.95
N ALA A 64 -14.72 -3.55 9.33
CA ALA A 64 -14.96 -2.28 9.99
C ALA A 64 -15.95 -1.42 9.18
N ARG A 65 -16.34 -0.29 9.75
CA ARG A 65 -17.11 0.75 9.05
C ARG A 65 -16.46 2.12 9.25
N THR A 66 -16.51 2.95 8.22
CA THR A 66 -16.08 4.36 8.32
C THR A 66 -17.10 5.20 9.08
N GLU A 67 -16.77 6.45 9.40
CA GLU A 67 -17.73 7.42 9.95
C GLU A 67 -19.03 7.50 9.14
N SER A 68 -18.91 7.58 7.82
CA SER A 68 -20.01 7.59 6.84
C SER A 68 -20.68 6.22 6.63
N ASP A 69 -20.44 5.27 7.54
CA ASP A 69 -20.98 3.91 7.57
C ASP A 69 -20.61 3.01 6.38
N VAL A 70 -19.61 3.39 5.58
CA VAL A 70 -19.12 2.58 4.46
C VAL A 70 -18.40 1.33 5.00
N PRO A 71 -18.77 0.11 4.56
CA PRO A 71 -18.10 -1.11 4.98
C PRO A 71 -16.70 -1.21 4.37
N VAL A 72 -15.71 -1.54 5.21
CA VAL A 72 -14.31 -1.71 4.80
C VAL A 72 -13.70 -2.94 5.47
N ALA A 73 -12.63 -3.46 4.88
CA ALA A 73 -11.75 -4.42 5.51
C ALA A 73 -10.48 -3.70 5.99
N VAL A 74 -10.07 -3.95 7.22
CA VAL A 74 -8.84 -3.38 7.80
C VAL A 74 -7.89 -4.53 8.13
N LYS A 75 -6.77 -4.59 7.42
CA LYS A 75 -5.68 -5.52 7.70
C LYS A 75 -4.73 -4.88 8.70
N VAL A 76 -4.52 -5.55 9.83
CA VAL A 76 -3.58 -5.18 10.87
C VAL A 76 -2.41 -6.16 10.79
N TYR A 77 -1.23 -5.64 10.52
CA TYR A 77 -0.02 -6.44 10.38
C TYR A 77 0.60 -6.75 11.74
N PHE A 78 1.14 -7.96 11.90
CA PHE A 78 1.90 -8.31 13.10
C PHE A 78 3.25 -7.58 13.16
N ILE A 79 3.86 -7.35 11.99
CA ILE A 79 5.12 -6.63 11.81
C ILE A 79 4.90 -5.51 10.80
N ASN A 80 4.82 -4.27 11.27
CA ASN A 80 4.66 -3.06 10.47
C ASN A 80 5.83 -2.08 10.59
N GLU A 81 6.79 -2.38 11.46
CA GLU A 81 8.09 -1.71 11.49
C GLU A 81 9.06 -2.49 10.62
N GLN A 82 9.99 -1.79 9.95
CA GLN A 82 11.01 -2.44 9.15
C GLN A 82 11.85 -3.32 10.09
N PRO A 83 11.90 -4.65 9.88
CA PRO A 83 12.74 -5.50 10.72
C PRO A 83 14.19 -5.04 10.60
N PRO A 84 14.98 -5.05 11.70
CA PRO A 84 16.40 -4.78 11.62
C PRO A 84 17.01 -5.69 10.55
N GLN A 85 17.86 -5.13 9.70
CA GLN A 85 18.45 -5.89 8.59
C GLN A 85 19.02 -7.19 9.16
N PRO A 86 18.50 -8.36 8.75
CA PRO A 86 19.02 -9.61 9.27
C PRO A 86 20.48 -9.74 8.85
N ASP A 87 21.30 -10.28 9.75
CA ASP A 87 22.45 -11.10 9.37
C ASP A 87 22.00 -12.00 8.20
N TYR A 88 22.47 -11.67 7.00
CA TYR A 88 22.02 -12.22 5.73
C TYR A 88 22.50 -13.65 5.46
N SER A 89 23.03 -14.37 6.45
CA SER A 89 23.70 -15.65 6.18
C SER A 89 22.75 -16.83 6.00
N ASN A 90 21.57 -16.88 6.65
CA ASN A 90 20.87 -18.18 6.80
C ASN A 90 19.34 -18.22 6.62
N TRP A 91 18.64 -17.17 6.16
CA TRP A 91 17.18 -17.25 5.95
C TRP A 91 16.71 -16.74 4.58
N PRO A 92 16.11 -17.58 3.72
CA PRO A 92 15.68 -17.18 2.37
C PRO A 92 14.54 -16.15 2.33
N GLY A 93 13.85 -15.90 3.45
CA GLY A 93 12.83 -14.86 3.60
C GLY A 93 13.35 -13.50 4.11
N ALA A 94 14.65 -13.36 4.38
CA ALA A 94 15.28 -12.19 5.00
C ALA A 94 15.10 -10.84 4.25
N ARG A 95 14.68 -10.87 2.98
CA ARG A 95 14.38 -9.67 2.16
C ARG A 95 12.88 -9.38 2.02
N TYR A 96 12.02 -10.22 2.59
CA TYR A 96 10.59 -10.12 2.42
C TYR A 96 9.98 -9.34 3.57
N TRP A 97 9.54 -8.12 3.30
CA TRP A 97 8.75 -7.32 4.24
C TRP A 97 7.31 -7.17 3.72
N PRO A 98 6.39 -8.03 4.16
CA PRO A 98 5.05 -8.12 3.57
C PRO A 98 4.23 -6.83 3.67
N PHE A 99 4.45 -6.04 4.73
CA PHE A 99 3.82 -4.73 4.87
C PHE A 99 4.19 -3.77 3.72
N GLN A 100 5.47 -3.72 3.35
CA GLN A 100 5.94 -2.91 2.22
C GLN A 100 5.34 -3.40 0.90
N HIS A 101 5.37 -4.71 0.65
CA HIS A 101 4.86 -5.29 -0.58
C HIS A 101 3.36 -5.04 -0.77
N GLU A 102 2.54 -5.22 0.26
CA GLU A 102 1.12 -4.94 0.16
C GLU A 102 0.85 -3.45 -0.05
N SER A 103 1.61 -2.58 0.61
CA SER A 103 1.45 -1.13 0.47
C SER A 103 1.76 -0.67 -0.96
N VAL A 104 2.83 -1.19 -1.56
CA VAL A 104 3.17 -0.99 -2.98
C VAL A 104 2.05 -1.48 -3.89
N ASN A 105 1.54 -2.70 -3.67
CA ASN A 105 0.45 -3.26 -4.46
C ASN A 105 -0.82 -2.41 -4.36
N CYS A 106 -1.18 -1.97 -3.15
CA CYS A 106 -2.33 -1.09 -2.93
C CYS A 106 -2.19 0.23 -3.70
N ALA A 107 -1.01 0.85 -3.68
CA ALA A 107 -0.75 2.07 -4.42
C ALA A 107 -0.88 1.86 -5.95
N VAL A 108 -0.35 0.76 -6.48
CA VAL A 108 -0.50 0.40 -7.90
C VAL A 108 -1.97 0.19 -8.27
N LEU A 109 -2.73 -0.53 -7.44
CA LEU A 109 -4.16 -0.77 -7.66
C LEU A 109 -4.97 0.54 -7.64
N ASP A 110 -4.63 1.49 -6.78
CA ASP A 110 -5.26 2.82 -6.78
C ASP A 110 -4.99 3.56 -8.10
N MET A 111 -3.75 3.55 -8.59
CA MET A 111 -3.40 4.17 -9.88
C MET A 111 -4.14 3.53 -11.05
N MET A 112 -4.21 2.18 -11.09
CA MET A 112 -4.97 1.45 -12.10
C MET A 112 -6.46 1.81 -12.05
N LYS A 113 -7.06 1.85 -10.85
CA LYS A 113 -8.47 2.22 -10.66
C LYS A 113 -8.77 3.63 -11.18
N THR A 114 -7.89 4.58 -10.89
CA THR A 114 -8.01 5.95 -11.39
C THR A 114 -7.86 6.02 -12.90
N SER A 115 -6.84 5.37 -13.47
CA SER A 115 -6.64 5.34 -14.93
C SER A 115 -7.86 4.76 -15.66
N LEU A 116 -8.42 3.66 -15.16
CA LEU A 116 -9.62 3.03 -15.69
C LEU A 116 -10.83 3.97 -15.65
N ARG A 117 -11.05 4.64 -14.52
CA ARG A 117 -12.17 5.58 -14.35
C ARG A 117 -12.03 6.78 -15.29
N VAL A 118 -10.86 7.40 -15.35
CA VAL A 118 -10.60 8.55 -16.23
C VAL A 118 -10.76 8.17 -17.70
N ALA A 119 -10.27 6.99 -18.10
CA ALA A 119 -10.45 6.49 -19.46
C ALA A 119 -11.94 6.32 -19.82
N ALA A 120 -12.74 5.74 -18.91
CA ALA A 120 -14.18 5.59 -19.10
C ALA A 120 -14.91 6.95 -19.20
N GLU A 121 -14.61 7.89 -18.31
CA GLU A 121 -15.22 9.24 -18.30
C GLU A 121 -14.92 10.05 -19.56
N ASN A 122 -13.74 9.83 -20.16
CA ASN A 122 -13.29 10.55 -21.36
C ASN A 122 -13.48 9.74 -22.65
N ASN A 123 -14.18 8.60 -22.59
CA ASN A 123 -14.37 7.69 -23.71
C ASN A 123 -13.04 7.32 -24.44
N ARG A 124 -11.96 7.18 -23.66
CA ARG A 124 -10.62 6.84 -24.15
C ARG A 124 -10.44 5.31 -24.11
N PRO A 125 -10.13 4.66 -25.24
CA PRO A 125 -9.86 3.23 -25.24
C PRO A 125 -8.58 2.91 -24.45
N LEU A 126 -8.59 1.77 -23.75
CA LEU A 126 -7.40 1.18 -23.14
C LEU A 126 -6.96 0.00 -24.01
N TYR A 127 -5.77 0.11 -24.57
CA TYR A 127 -5.19 -0.94 -25.39
C TYR A 127 -4.42 -1.90 -24.49
N LEU A 128 -4.80 -3.17 -24.54
CA LEU A 128 -4.13 -4.25 -23.83
C LEU A 128 -3.52 -5.19 -24.86
N HIS A 129 -2.30 -5.66 -24.60
CA HIS A 129 -1.76 -6.77 -25.37
C HIS A 129 -2.51 -8.05 -24.94
N PRO A 130 -3.31 -8.70 -25.81
CA PRO A 130 -4.23 -9.77 -25.39
C PRO A 130 -3.50 -11.08 -25.00
N ASN A 131 -2.23 -11.21 -25.32
CA ASN A 131 -1.44 -12.41 -25.07
C ASN A 131 0.04 -12.08 -24.84
N PRO A 132 0.39 -11.36 -23.76
CA PRO A 132 1.78 -11.00 -23.49
C PRO A 132 2.60 -12.28 -23.22
N LYS A 133 3.72 -12.45 -23.91
CA LYS A 133 4.62 -13.61 -23.76
C LYS A 133 5.90 -13.24 -23.02
N THR A 134 6.28 -11.97 -23.08
CA THR A 134 7.46 -11.45 -22.40
C THR A 134 7.07 -10.39 -21.38
N ARG A 135 8.00 -10.08 -20.48
CA ARG A 135 7.87 -8.93 -19.56
C ARG A 135 7.68 -7.63 -20.35
N ASN A 136 8.36 -7.47 -21.47
CA ASN A 136 8.25 -6.27 -22.31
C ASN A 136 6.90 -6.20 -23.05
N ASP A 137 6.22 -7.33 -23.27
CA ASP A 137 4.88 -7.32 -23.85
C ASP A 137 3.82 -6.88 -22.83
N ALA A 138 4.14 -6.95 -21.54
CA ALA A 138 3.25 -6.65 -20.43
C ALA A 138 3.46 -5.25 -19.81
N ILE A 139 4.47 -4.51 -20.28
CA ILE A 139 4.85 -3.16 -19.82
C ILE A 139 4.62 -2.17 -20.96
#